data_AF-A0A6N8J1X8-F1
#
_entry.id   AF-A0A6N8J1X8-F1
#
_cell.length_a   1.000
_cell.length_b   1.000
_cell.length_c   1.000
_cell.angle_alpha   90.00
_cell.angle_beta   90.00
_cell.angle_gamma   90.00
#
_symmetry.space_group_name_H-M   'P 1'
#
loop_
_entity.id
_entity.type
_entity.pdbx_description
1 polymer ?
#
loop_
_entity_poly.entity_id
_entity_poly.type
_entity_poly.pdbx_seq_one_letter_code
_entity_poly.pdbx_strand_id
1 'polypeptide(L)'
;MTTETHSDPLAPLHEASRALWLATLSLMAAFMQTQAPAHRVLMARRIARNFETLHQQECFSPDCRRRFARLGARWQAQADRLHAGTAPSRWTTLLHRLGLR
;
A
#
# COMPACT_ATOMS: atom_id res chain seq x y z
N MET A 1 44.69 -5.95 18.49
CA MET A 1 43.60 -5.25 19.22
C MET A 1 42.45 -5.11 18.23
N THR A 2 41.65 -6.17 18.09
CA THR A 2 40.55 -6.24 17.13
C THR A 2 39.33 -5.58 17.76
N THR A 3 38.96 -4.41 17.26
CA THR A 3 37.71 -3.75 17.61
C THR A 3 36.57 -4.61 17.07
N GLU A 4 35.98 -5.43 17.93
CA GLU A 4 34.69 -6.06 17.66
C GLU A 4 33.66 -4.94 17.50
N THR A 5 33.34 -4.60 16.26
CA THR A 5 32.16 -3.81 15.93
C THR A 5 30.95 -4.59 16.44
N HIS A 6 30.46 -4.20 17.61
CA HIS A 6 29.17 -4.61 18.13
C HIS A 6 28.09 -4.06 17.20
N SER A 7 27.81 -4.78 16.12
CA SER A 7 26.73 -4.45 15.19
C SER A 7 25.41 -4.59 15.94
N ASP A 8 24.75 -3.46 16.20
CA ASP A 8 23.38 -3.44 16.71
C ASP A 8 22.49 -4.24 15.74
N PRO A 9 21.91 -5.38 16.17
CA PRO A 9 21.11 -6.25 15.31
C PRO A 9 19.85 -5.55 14.77
N LEU A 10 19.46 -4.40 15.33
CA LEU A 10 18.31 -3.62 14.90
C LEU A 10 18.64 -2.60 13.80
N ALA A 11 19.92 -2.32 13.52
CA ALA A 11 20.31 -1.35 12.50
C ALA A 11 19.79 -1.72 11.09
N PRO A 12 19.88 -2.97 10.63
CA PRO A 12 19.32 -3.37 9.33
C PRO A 12 17.79 -3.26 9.29
N LEU A 13 17.11 -3.56 10.42
CA LEU A 13 15.66 -3.47 10.54
C LEU A 13 15.17 -2.02 10.45
N HIS A 14 15.89 -1.09 11.10
CA HIS A 14 15.60 0.34 11.01
C HIS A 14 15.77 0.87 9.59
N GLU A 15 16.85 0.49 8.91
CA GLU A 15 17.10 0.91 7.53
C GLU A 15 16.05 0.36 6.57
N ALA A 16 15.72 -0.94 6.68
CA ALA A 16 14.67 -1.56 5.89
C ALA A 16 13.29 -0.90 6.13
N SER A 17 12.95 -0.62 7.39
CA SER A 17 11.69 0.03 7.77
C SER A 17 11.63 1.47 7.24
N ARG A 18 12.74 2.21 7.28
CA ARG A 18 12.85 3.55 6.72
C ARG A 18 12.71 3.53 5.20
N ALA A 19 13.39 2.61 4.52
CA ALA A 19 13.28 2.46 3.07
C ALA A 19 11.84 2.14 2.65
N LEU A 20 11.17 1.24 3.38
CA LEU A 20 9.77 0.90 3.14
C LEU A 20 8.83 2.09 3.38
N TRP A 21 9.08 2.89 4.42
CA TRP A 21 8.33 4.12 4.67
C TRP A 21 8.46 5.11 3.50
N LEU A 22 9.69 5.36 3.04
CA LEU A 22 9.95 6.25 1.89
C LEU A 22 9.26 5.72 0.62
N ALA A 23 9.37 4.42 0.33
CA ALA A 23 8.69 3.80 -0.80
C ALA A 23 7.16 3.96 -0.72
N THR A 24 6.61 3.88 0.49
CA THR A 24 5.16 4.07 0.73
C THR A 24 4.73 5.51 0.45
N LEU A 25 5.51 6.50 0.91
CA LEU A 25 5.26 7.91 0.62
C LEU A 25 5.34 8.20 -0.89
N SER A 26 6.36 7.66 -1.58
CA SER A 26 6.49 7.80 -3.03
C SER A 26 5.30 7.19 -3.79
N LEU A 27 4.80 6.02 -3.36
CA LEU A 27 3.60 5.42 -3.93
C LEU A 27 2.36 6.27 -3.69
N MET A 28 2.21 6.85 -2.49
CA MET A 28 1.10 7.76 -2.19
C MET A 28 1.16 9.02 -3.07
N ALA A 29 2.34 9.59 -3.28
CA ALA A 29 2.53 10.73 -4.17
C ALA A 29 2.18 10.39 -5.62
N ALA A 30 2.68 9.26 -6.13
CA ALA A 30 2.38 8.80 -7.49
C ALA A 30 0.89 8.46 -7.66
N PHE A 31 0.22 7.94 -6.63
CA PHE A 31 -1.21 7.65 -6.66
C PHE A 31 -2.05 8.91 -6.88
N MET A 32 -1.63 10.05 -6.31
CA MET A 32 -2.32 11.33 -6.49
C MET A 32 -2.22 11.87 -7.93
N GLN A 33 -1.15 11.52 -8.64
CA GLN A 33 -0.90 11.96 -10.02
C GLN A 33 -1.50 10.99 -11.06
N THR A 34 -1.76 9.73 -10.68
CA THR A 34 -2.21 8.70 -11.60
C THR A 34 -3.70 8.85 -11.92
N GLN A 35 -4.03 9.01 -13.21
CA GLN A 35 -5.42 9.09 -13.67
C GLN A 35 -6.02 7.73 -14.06
N ALA A 36 -5.20 6.75 -14.47
CA ALA A 36 -5.65 5.43 -14.92
C ALA A 36 -6.30 4.59 -13.78
N PRO A 37 -7.61 4.24 -13.85
CA PRO A 37 -8.32 3.62 -12.73
C PRO A 37 -7.73 2.28 -12.27
N ALA A 38 -7.37 1.40 -13.21
CA ALA A 38 -6.77 0.10 -12.90
C ALA A 38 -5.43 0.23 -12.16
N HIS A 39 -4.59 1.18 -12.56
CA HIS A 39 -3.30 1.44 -11.92
C HIS A 39 -3.50 1.97 -10.49
N ARG A 40 -4.50 2.84 -10.29
CA ARG A 40 -4.85 3.35 -8.95
C ARG A 40 -5.27 2.24 -8.00
N VAL A 41 -6.02 1.23 -8.45
CA VAL A 41 -6.39 0.06 -7.62
C VAL A 41 -5.14 -0.70 -7.17
N LEU A 42 -4.23 -1.00 -8.11
CA LEU A 42 -3.00 -1.74 -7.80
C LEU A 42 -2.11 -0.98 -6.82
N MET A 43 -1.97 0.34 -7.02
CA MET A 43 -1.21 1.21 -6.14
C MET A 43 -1.83 1.28 -4.74
N ALA A 44 -3.14 1.46 -4.63
CA ALA A 44 -3.85 1.49 -3.34
C ALA A 44 -3.64 0.18 -2.56
N ARG A 45 -3.75 -0.98 -3.23
CA ARG A 45 -3.46 -2.30 -2.62
C ARG A 45 -2.01 -2.42 -2.18
N ARG A 46 -1.05 -1.89 -2.96
CA ARG A 46 0.37 -1.95 -2.59
C ARG A 46 0.69 -1.05 -1.41
N ILE A 47 0.11 0.15 -1.35
CA ILE A 47 0.22 1.05 -0.20
C ILE A 47 -0.33 0.37 1.06
N ALA A 48 -1.52 -0.25 0.97
CA ALA A 48 -2.11 -1.00 2.09
C ALA A 48 -1.18 -2.10 2.61
N ARG A 49 -0.60 -2.91 1.71
CA ARG A 49 0.37 -3.95 2.07
C ARG A 49 1.63 -3.40 2.72
N ASN A 50 2.16 -2.28 2.24
CA ASN A 50 3.34 -1.68 2.87
C ASN A 50 3.04 -1.23 4.32
N PHE A 51 1.86 -0.67 4.57
CA PHE A 51 1.43 -0.32 5.93
C PHE A 51 1.27 -1.56 6.82
N GLU A 52 0.77 -2.66 6.29
CA GLU A 52 0.73 -3.94 7.01
C GLU A 52 2.13 -4.43 7.36
N THR A 53 3.07 -4.39 6.41
CA THR A 53 4.46 -4.74 6.68
C THR A 53 5.07 -3.83 7.76
N LEU A 54 4.86 -2.51 7.71
CA LEU A 54 5.31 -1.57 8.75
C LEU A 54 4.66 -1.82 10.11
N HIS A 55 3.37 -2.21 10.13
CA HIS A 55 2.64 -2.57 11.34
C HIS A 55 3.27 -3.78 12.05
N GLN A 56 3.79 -4.75 11.30
CA GLN A 56 4.40 -5.97 11.84
C GLN A 56 5.82 -5.79 12.38
N GLN A 57 6.50 -4.66 12.10
CA GLN A 57 7.88 -4.46 12.55
C GLN A 57 7.94 -4.05 14.03
N GLU A 58 8.75 -4.76 14.82
CA GLU A 58 8.89 -4.54 16.27
C GLU A 58 9.71 -3.30 16.63
N CYS A 59 10.44 -2.73 15.67
CA CYS A 59 11.19 -1.49 15.86
C CYS A 59 10.30 -0.25 16.07
N PHE A 60 9.00 -0.34 15.81
CA PHE A 60 8.06 0.74 16.05
C PHE A 60 7.29 0.58 17.36
N SER A 61 6.99 1.72 18.01
CA SER A 61 6.14 1.74 19.18
C SER A 61 4.73 1.19 18.88
N PRO A 62 4.01 0.67 19.89
CA PRO A 62 2.63 0.24 19.74
C PRO A 62 1.71 1.30 19.11
N ASP A 63 1.93 2.58 19.44
CA ASP A 63 1.19 3.71 18.84
C ASP A 63 1.40 3.87 17.35
N CYS A 64 2.66 3.81 16.90
CA CYS A 64 2.99 3.83 15.48
C CYS A 64 2.36 2.65 14.75
N ARG A 65 2.49 1.44 15.31
CA ARG A 65 1.86 0.23 14.75
C ARG A 65 0.34 0.36 14.62
N ARG A 66 -0.35 0.92 15.63
CA ARG A 66 -1.79 1.23 15.55
C ARG A 66 -2.14 2.26 14.49
N ARG A 67 -1.28 3.25 14.25
CA ARG A 67 -1.46 4.23 13.15
C ARG A 67 -1.29 3.55 11.79
N PHE A 68 -0.29 2.70 11.62
CA PHE A 68 -0.09 1.95 10.37
C PHE A 68 -1.26 1.03 10.07
N ALA A 69 -1.77 0.27 11.04
CA ALA A 69 -2.97 -0.57 10.85
C ALA A 69 -4.18 0.25 10.37
N ARG A 70 -4.44 1.41 11.00
CA ARG A 70 -5.54 2.31 10.58
C ARG A 70 -5.34 2.86 9.17
N LEU A 71 -4.12 3.24 8.81
CA LEU A 71 -3.80 3.72 7.46
C LEU A 71 -3.93 2.60 6.43
N GLY A 72 -3.45 1.40 6.73
CA GLY A 72 -3.60 0.20 5.90
C GLY A 72 -5.07 -0.11 5.61
N ALA A 73 -5.91 -0.13 6.65
CA ALA A 73 -7.36 -0.36 6.50
C ALA A 73 -8.03 0.71 5.60
N ARG A 74 -7.67 1.99 5.75
CA ARG A 74 -8.20 3.06 4.90
C ARG A 74 -7.79 2.91 3.43
N TRP A 75 -6.55 2.51 3.18
CA TRP A 75 -6.06 2.27 1.83
C TRP A 75 -6.67 1.01 1.20
N GLN A 76 -6.92 -0.03 1.99
CA GLN A 76 -7.66 -1.21 1.53
C GLN A 76 -9.08 -0.82 1.13
N ALA A 77 -9.82 -0.10 1.99
CA ALA A 77 -11.15 0.41 1.66
C ALA A 77 -11.14 1.36 0.45
N GLN A 78 -10.06 2.10 0.22
CA GLN A 78 -9.90 2.91 -1.00
C GLN A 78 -9.73 2.02 -2.24
N ALA A 79 -8.92 0.97 -2.17
CA ALA A 79 -8.74 0.02 -3.26
C ALA A 79 -10.06 -0.66 -3.63
N ASP A 80 -10.84 -1.06 -2.62
CA ASP A 80 -12.12 -1.73 -2.81
C ASP A 80 -13.15 -0.81 -3.48
N ARG A 81 -13.20 0.47 -3.05
CA ARG A 81 -14.04 1.49 -3.69
C ARG A 81 -13.67 1.74 -5.16
N LEU A 82 -12.37 1.84 -5.46
CA LEU A 82 -11.89 2.01 -6.82
C LEU A 82 -12.21 0.79 -7.69
N HIS A 83 -12.05 -0.42 -7.14
CA HIS A 83 -12.38 -1.66 -7.84
C HIS A 83 -13.88 -1.76 -8.15
N ALA A 84 -14.74 -1.46 -7.18
CA ALA A 84 -16.18 -1.43 -7.37
C ALA A 84 -16.64 -0.40 -8.44
N GLY A 85 -15.97 0.77 -8.49
CA GLY A 85 -16.21 1.77 -9.54
C GLY A 85 -15.70 1.39 -10.93
N THR A 86 -14.89 0.33 -11.05
CA THR A 86 -14.36 -0.19 -12.32
C THR A 86 -15.17 -1.39 -12.85
N ALA A 87 -16.25 -1.79 -12.14
CA ALA A 87 -17.13 -2.85 -12.62
C ALA A 87 -17.71 -2.48 -14.00
N PRO A 88 -17.90 -3.46 -14.92
CA PRO A 88 -18.49 -3.18 -16.22
C PRO A 88 -19.83 -2.48 -16.01
N SER A 89 -19.98 -1.32 -16.64
CA SER A 89 -21.22 -0.56 -16.59
C SER A 89 -22.41 -1.48 -16.91
N ARG A 90 -23.57 -1.25 -16.29
CA ARG A 90 -24.80 -1.98 -16.65
C ARG A 90 -25.04 -1.95 -18.16
N TRP A 91 -24.62 -0.88 -18.83
CA TRP A 91 -24.60 -0.73 -20.28
C TRP A 91 -23.68 -1.71 -21.02
N THR A 92 -22.46 -1.96 -20.57
CA THR A 92 -21.60 -2.99 -21.20
C THR A 92 -22.15 -4.39 -20.99
N THR A 93 -22.77 -4.66 -19.84
CA THR A 93 -23.49 -5.93 -19.61
C THR A 93 -24.75 -6.04 -20.48
N LEU A 94 -25.46 -4.93 -20.71
CA LEU A 94 -26.64 -4.88 -21.57
C LEU A 94 -26.26 -5.05 -23.05
N LEU A 95 -25.21 -4.38 -23.52
CA LEU A 95 -24.69 -4.49 -24.89
C LEU A 95 -24.19 -5.90 -25.18
N HIS A 96 -23.52 -6.53 -24.20
CA HIS A 96 -23.12 -7.93 -24.31
C HIS A 96 -24.34 -8.88 -24.36
N ARG A 97 -25.42 -8.59 -23.62
CA ARG A 97 -26.69 -9.33 -23.72
C ARG A 97 -27.42 -9.11 -25.05
N LEU A 98 -27.22 -7.97 -25.69
CA LEU A 98 -27.85 -7.62 -26.97
C LEU A 98 -27.01 -8.04 -28.20
N GLY A 99 -25.84 -8.64 -28.00
CA GLY A 99 -25.01 -9.18 -29.09
C GLY A 99 -24.32 -8.11 -29.96
N LEU A 100 -24.28 -6.86 -29.51
CA LEU A 100 -23.67 -5.75 -30.24
C LEU A 100 -22.25 -5.51 -29.72
N ARG A 101 -21.25 -5.78 -30.57
CA ARG A 101 -19.84 -5.40 -30.39
C ARG A 101 -19.48 -4.27 -31.33
#